data_AF-A0AAN7PWH0-F1
#
_entry.id   AF-A0AAN7PWH0-F1
#
_cell.length_a   1.000
_cell.length_b   1.000
_cell.length_c   1.000
_cell.angle_alpha   90.00
_cell.angle_beta   90.00
_cell.angle_gamma   90.00
#
_symmetry.space_group_name_H-M   'P 1'
#
loop_
_entity.id
_entity.type
_entity.pdbx_description
1 polymer ?
#
loop_
_entity_poly.entity_id
_entity_poly.type
_entity_poly.pdbx_seq_one_letter_code
_entity_poly.pdbx_strand_id
1 'polypeptide(L)'
;MFSDQWSNIKPLPGANRLIKHLKVHGIPMALASNSPRMSIESKISYQQGWKDSFSSIIGGNEVSAAKPSPDIFLEAANRLKLEPSNCLVIEDSLPGVAAGKAAGMKVIAVPYLPKQCHLYTSADEVINSLLDLRPEKWGLSPFQDWIEGTLPLEPWHIRGSVVKGFGRGSKMLGIPTANLSTEGHTTLLSEHPSGVYFGWAGLPARGVYKMVMSIGWNPYFNNKEKTIEPWLLHEFDEDFYGKELHLVIVGYIRPEMNFPSLEKLIEKIHGDRRIAEKALELPLYLKYKDDPYLKAIGRPGTGRQGGPKTRPVRHIEDVYRATWKVLDPLS
;
A
#
# COMPACT_ATOMS: atom_id res chain seq x y z
N MET A 1 -5.41 -25.48 -13.78
CA MET A 1 -5.54 -24.32 -14.69
C MET A 1 -5.57 -22.95 -13.99
N PHE A 2 -5.84 -22.84 -12.67
CA PHE A 2 -5.72 -21.57 -11.93
C PHE A 2 -4.43 -21.42 -11.10
N SER A 3 -3.61 -22.48 -10.99
CA SER A 3 -2.38 -22.53 -10.18
C SER A 3 -1.26 -21.63 -10.70
N ASP A 4 -1.16 -21.48 -12.02
CA ASP A 4 0.02 -20.91 -12.67
C ASP A 4 0.10 -19.38 -12.56
N GLN A 5 -0.95 -18.75 -12.04
CA GLN A 5 -1.00 -17.31 -11.77
C GLN A 5 -0.73 -16.97 -10.30
N TRP A 6 -0.71 -17.97 -9.39
CA TRP A 6 -0.54 -17.71 -7.95
C TRP A 6 0.84 -17.20 -7.58
N SER A 7 1.88 -17.53 -8.35
CA SER A 7 3.23 -16.99 -8.15
C SER A 7 3.32 -15.48 -8.35
N ASN A 8 2.37 -14.88 -9.08
CA ASN A 8 2.39 -13.46 -9.43
C ASN A 8 1.49 -12.61 -8.52
N ILE A 9 0.87 -13.23 -7.51
CA ILE A 9 -0.06 -12.58 -6.57
C ILE A 9 0.77 -11.89 -5.46
N LYS A 10 0.76 -10.55 -5.44
CA LYS A 10 1.54 -9.71 -4.51
C LYS A 10 0.74 -9.24 -3.30
N PRO A 11 1.15 -9.57 -2.06
CA PRO A 11 0.34 -9.33 -0.87
C PRO A 11 -0.05 -7.86 -0.72
N LEU A 12 -1.14 -7.60 0.00
CA LEU A 12 -1.52 -6.21 0.32
C LEU A 12 -0.31 -5.44 0.88
N PRO A 13 -0.06 -4.21 0.42
CA PRO A 13 1.09 -3.42 0.89
C PRO A 13 1.08 -3.30 2.41
N GLY A 14 2.14 -3.78 3.05
CA GLY A 14 2.29 -3.84 4.51
C GLY A 14 1.96 -5.20 5.17
N ALA A 15 1.42 -6.19 4.44
CA ALA A 15 1.07 -7.49 5.03
C ALA A 15 2.29 -8.23 5.58
N ASN A 16 3.37 -8.36 4.80
CA ASN A 16 4.61 -9.01 5.26
C ASN A 16 5.18 -8.33 6.51
N ARG A 17 5.14 -6.98 6.54
CA ARG A 17 5.57 -6.17 7.68
C ARG A 17 4.73 -6.47 8.91
N LEU A 18 3.40 -6.51 8.78
CA LEU A 18 2.48 -6.83 9.87
C LEU A 18 2.69 -8.25 10.40
N ILE A 19 2.74 -9.26 9.53
CA ILE A 19 2.92 -10.66 9.94
C ILE A 19 4.21 -10.85 10.72
N LYS A 20 5.31 -10.32 10.19
CA LYS A 20 6.62 -10.38 10.83
C LYS A 20 6.57 -9.70 12.20
N HIS A 21 5.95 -8.53 12.29
CA HIS A 21 5.79 -7.78 13.54
C HIS A 21 5.00 -8.58 14.58
N LEU A 22 3.84 -9.12 14.21
CA LEU A 22 3.00 -9.91 15.11
C LEU A 22 3.71 -11.20 15.57
N LYS A 23 4.39 -11.89 14.66
CA LYS A 23 5.17 -13.09 14.99
C LYS A 23 6.30 -12.81 15.98
N VAL A 24 7.05 -11.73 15.80
CA VAL A 24 8.14 -11.33 16.71
C VAL A 24 7.61 -11.01 18.11
N HIS A 25 6.41 -10.45 18.22
CA HIS A 25 5.76 -10.15 19.49
C HIS A 25 4.95 -11.33 20.06
N GLY A 26 5.07 -12.53 19.47
CA GLY A 26 4.40 -13.73 19.98
C GLY A 26 2.88 -13.66 19.88
N ILE A 27 2.32 -12.88 18.96
CA ILE A 27 0.89 -12.71 18.76
C ILE A 27 0.33 -13.85 17.88
N PRO A 28 -0.43 -14.82 18.43
CA PRO A 28 -1.12 -15.82 17.62
C PRO A 28 -2.00 -15.23 16.52
N MET A 29 -1.81 -15.76 15.31
CA MET A 29 -2.56 -15.37 14.12
C MET A 29 -3.28 -16.58 13.52
N ALA A 30 -4.49 -16.35 13.01
CA ALA A 30 -5.19 -17.29 12.14
C ALA A 30 -5.51 -16.65 10.79
N LEU A 31 -5.50 -17.47 9.75
CA LEU A 31 -5.91 -17.10 8.40
C LEU A 31 -7.26 -17.75 8.09
N ALA A 32 -8.30 -16.94 7.88
CA ALA A 32 -9.66 -17.42 7.60
C ALA A 32 -10.14 -16.93 6.23
N SER A 33 -10.59 -17.82 5.35
CA SER A 33 -11.08 -17.43 4.01
C SER A 33 -12.23 -18.31 3.53
N ASN A 34 -13.16 -17.75 2.75
CA ASN A 34 -14.20 -18.56 2.08
C ASN A 34 -13.62 -19.53 1.05
N SER A 35 -12.37 -19.35 0.61
CA SER A 35 -11.67 -20.30 -0.25
C SER A 35 -11.46 -21.65 0.45
N PRO A 36 -11.37 -22.77 -0.27
CA PRO A 36 -10.98 -24.04 0.33
C PRO A 36 -9.57 -24.00 0.92
N ARG A 37 -9.34 -24.72 2.03
CA ARG A 37 -8.04 -24.73 2.74
C ARG A 37 -6.85 -24.99 1.82
N MET A 38 -6.94 -26.02 0.98
CA MET A 38 -5.88 -26.38 0.02
C MET A 38 -5.53 -25.23 -0.93
N SER A 39 -6.54 -24.46 -1.37
CA SER A 39 -6.33 -23.28 -2.21
C SER A 39 -5.66 -22.15 -1.43
N ILE A 40 -5.98 -21.96 -0.15
CA ILE A 40 -5.32 -20.96 0.71
C ILE A 40 -3.85 -21.33 0.89
N GLU A 41 -3.58 -22.57 1.32
CA GLU A 41 -2.21 -23.05 1.56
C GLU A 41 -1.35 -22.97 0.30
N SER A 42 -1.92 -23.31 -0.87
CA SER A 42 -1.22 -23.20 -2.14
C SER A 42 -0.96 -21.76 -2.57
N LYS A 43 -1.79 -20.79 -2.16
CA LYS A 43 -1.56 -19.36 -2.45
C LYS A 43 -0.46 -18.80 -1.56
N ILE A 44 -0.50 -19.10 -0.26
CA ILE A 44 0.48 -18.56 0.69
C ILE A 44 1.84 -19.27 0.64
N SER A 45 1.94 -20.45 0.02
CA SER A 45 3.22 -21.16 -0.12
C SER A 45 4.25 -20.40 -0.95
N TYR A 46 3.80 -19.49 -1.83
CA TYR A 46 4.67 -18.58 -2.57
C TYR A 46 5.19 -17.41 -1.73
N GLN A 47 4.68 -17.24 -0.50
CA GLN A 47 5.09 -16.17 0.41
C GLN A 47 5.98 -16.74 1.52
N GLN A 48 7.23 -16.31 1.56
CA GLN A 48 8.22 -16.84 2.49
C GLN A 48 7.78 -16.66 3.95
N GLY A 49 7.72 -17.76 4.70
CA GLY A 49 7.41 -17.77 6.12
C GLY A 49 5.94 -17.57 6.49
N TRP A 50 5.03 -17.40 5.54
CA TRP A 50 3.61 -17.19 5.84
C TRP A 50 2.96 -18.39 6.51
N LYS A 51 3.12 -19.58 5.92
CA LYS A 51 2.54 -20.83 6.47
C LYS A 51 2.95 -21.06 7.93
N ASP A 52 4.21 -20.77 8.26
CA ASP A 52 4.77 -20.93 9.61
C ASP A 52 4.46 -19.77 10.55
N SER A 53 3.76 -18.74 10.07
CA SER A 53 3.35 -17.59 10.89
C SER A 53 1.94 -17.75 11.44
N PHE A 54 1.10 -18.57 10.81
CA PHE A 54 -0.26 -18.81 11.27
C PHE A 54 -0.35 -20.05 12.14
N SER A 55 -0.87 -19.90 13.36
CA SER A 55 -1.18 -21.02 14.24
C SER A 55 -2.35 -21.85 13.70
N SER A 56 -3.21 -21.25 12.88
CA SER A 56 -4.31 -21.93 12.22
C SER A 56 -4.63 -21.30 10.86
N ILE A 57 -4.97 -22.15 9.90
CA ILE A 57 -5.54 -21.74 8.60
C ILE A 57 -6.91 -22.41 8.53
N ILE A 58 -7.96 -21.69 8.16
CA ILE A 58 -9.33 -22.22 8.05
C ILE A 58 -9.90 -21.82 6.69
N GLY A 59 -10.28 -22.84 5.92
CA GLY A 59 -11.02 -22.67 4.67
C GLY A 59 -12.53 -22.66 4.86
N GLY A 60 -13.25 -22.09 3.90
CA GLY A 60 -14.71 -22.02 3.93
C GLY A 60 -15.38 -23.39 3.87
N ASN A 61 -14.65 -24.41 3.42
CA ASN A 61 -15.08 -25.81 3.42
C ASN A 61 -14.92 -26.52 4.78
N GLU A 62 -14.42 -25.83 5.80
CA GLU A 62 -14.23 -26.35 7.17
C GLU A 62 -15.29 -25.82 8.15
N VAL A 63 -16.26 -25.02 7.68
CA VAL A 63 -17.31 -24.43 8.52
C VAL A 63 -18.70 -24.66 7.92
N SER A 64 -19.74 -24.60 8.77
CA SER A 64 -21.13 -24.84 8.36
C SER A 64 -21.65 -23.77 7.40
N ALA A 65 -21.39 -22.50 7.68
CA ALA A 65 -21.73 -21.38 6.81
C ALA A 65 -20.53 -20.45 6.55
N ALA A 66 -20.32 -20.11 5.28
CA ALA A 66 -19.28 -19.18 4.87
C ALA A 66 -19.64 -17.72 5.21
N LYS A 67 -18.68 -16.80 5.12
CA LYS A 67 -18.91 -15.35 5.28
C LYS A 67 -20.06 -14.91 4.34
N PRO A 68 -21.07 -14.16 4.81
CA PRO A 68 -21.05 -13.30 6.00
C PRO A 68 -21.44 -13.95 7.33
N SER A 69 -21.60 -15.28 7.40
CA SER A 69 -21.76 -15.99 8.68
C SER A 69 -20.52 -15.84 9.57
N PRO A 70 -20.67 -15.74 10.91
CA PRO A 70 -19.53 -15.59 11.82
C PRO A 70 -18.70 -16.87 12.00
N ASP A 71 -19.20 -18.04 11.55
CA ASP A 71 -18.68 -19.38 11.82
C ASP A 71 -17.16 -19.48 11.63
N ILE A 72 -16.63 -18.92 10.54
CA ILE A 72 -15.20 -19.01 10.23
C ILE A 72 -14.32 -18.25 11.22
N PHE A 73 -14.82 -17.15 11.78
CA PHE A 73 -14.09 -16.40 12.79
C PHE A 73 -14.27 -16.98 14.18
N LEU A 74 -15.45 -17.50 14.50
CA LEU A 74 -15.67 -18.23 15.74
C LEU A 74 -14.79 -19.49 15.79
N GLU A 75 -14.68 -20.22 14.69
CA GLU A 75 -13.76 -21.37 14.57
C GLU A 75 -12.29 -20.94 14.64
N ALA A 76 -11.92 -19.80 14.05
CA ALA A 76 -10.58 -19.24 14.22
C ALA A 76 -10.28 -18.89 15.68
N ALA A 77 -11.25 -18.35 16.40
CA ALA A 77 -11.11 -18.03 17.81
C ALA A 77 -10.95 -19.29 18.67
N ASN A 78 -11.78 -20.30 18.41
CA ASN A 78 -11.73 -21.60 19.06
C ASN A 78 -10.37 -22.31 18.85
N ARG A 79 -9.87 -22.40 17.61
CA ARG A 79 -8.56 -23.03 17.31
C ARG A 79 -7.39 -22.30 17.97
N LEU A 80 -7.51 -20.99 18.15
CA LEU A 80 -6.52 -20.19 18.88
C LEU A 80 -6.73 -20.20 20.39
N LYS A 81 -7.81 -20.81 20.90
CA LYS A 81 -8.20 -20.86 22.32
C LYS A 81 -8.38 -19.47 22.93
N LEU A 82 -9.12 -18.61 22.26
CA LEU A 82 -9.33 -17.22 22.64
C LEU A 82 -10.80 -16.82 22.51
N GLU A 83 -11.23 -15.89 23.34
CA GLU A 83 -12.58 -15.31 23.26
C GLU A 83 -12.72 -14.39 22.03
N PRO A 84 -13.88 -14.38 21.34
CA PRO A 84 -14.10 -13.52 20.19
C PRO A 84 -13.92 -12.02 20.46
N SER A 85 -14.28 -11.54 21.65
CA SER A 85 -14.08 -10.13 22.06
C SER A 85 -12.61 -9.70 22.04
N ASN A 86 -11.70 -10.66 22.19
CA ASN A 86 -10.26 -10.47 22.30
C ASN A 86 -9.57 -10.63 20.93
N CYS A 87 -10.34 -10.48 19.85
CA CYS A 87 -9.93 -10.69 18.48
C CYS A 87 -10.13 -9.42 17.64
N LEU A 88 -9.10 -9.09 16.86
CA LEU A 88 -9.08 -8.05 15.86
C LEU A 88 -9.04 -8.68 14.47
N VAL A 89 -10.15 -8.61 13.75
CA VAL A 89 -10.27 -9.03 12.36
C VAL A 89 -9.71 -7.95 11.43
N ILE A 90 -8.85 -8.31 10.48
CA ILE A 90 -8.46 -7.42 9.38
C ILE A 90 -8.98 -8.01 8.08
N GLU A 91 -9.83 -7.30 7.35
CA GLU A 91 -10.59 -7.80 6.21
C GLU A 91 -10.61 -6.85 5.03
N ASP A 92 -10.66 -7.39 3.81
CA ASP A 92 -10.66 -6.63 2.56
C ASP A 92 -12.01 -6.69 1.84
N SER A 93 -12.98 -7.43 2.38
CA SER A 93 -14.27 -7.72 1.75
C SER A 93 -15.47 -7.41 2.64
N LEU A 94 -16.56 -6.91 2.05
CA LEU A 94 -17.81 -6.63 2.79
C LEU A 94 -18.38 -7.86 3.51
N PRO A 95 -18.46 -9.06 2.90
CA PRO A 95 -18.93 -10.26 3.60
C PRO A 95 -18.02 -10.61 4.79
N GLY A 96 -16.71 -10.41 4.66
CA GLY A 96 -15.77 -10.68 5.74
C GLY A 96 -15.90 -9.70 6.89
N VAL A 97 -16.06 -8.40 6.61
CA VAL A 97 -16.34 -7.42 7.66
C VAL A 97 -17.64 -7.76 8.38
N ALA A 98 -18.72 -8.07 7.64
CA ALA A 98 -19.99 -8.47 8.25
C ALA A 98 -19.85 -9.70 9.14
N ALA A 99 -19.12 -10.73 8.70
CA ALA A 99 -18.85 -11.93 9.49
C ALA A 99 -18.04 -11.62 10.77
N GLY A 100 -17.02 -10.76 10.68
CA GLY A 100 -16.20 -10.38 11.85
C GLY A 100 -17.03 -9.65 12.91
N LYS A 101 -17.90 -8.73 12.48
CA LYS A 101 -18.83 -8.04 13.37
C LYS A 101 -19.87 -9.00 13.96
N ALA A 102 -20.43 -9.90 13.15
CA ALA A 102 -21.38 -10.92 13.62
C ALA A 102 -20.76 -11.88 14.64
N ALA A 103 -19.45 -12.10 14.58
CA ALA A 103 -18.70 -12.90 15.54
C ALA A 103 -18.39 -12.15 16.86
N GLY A 104 -18.81 -10.88 17.00
CA GLY A 104 -18.52 -10.05 18.18
C GLY A 104 -17.09 -9.52 18.23
N MET A 105 -16.35 -9.55 17.11
CA MET A 105 -14.96 -9.13 17.04
C MET A 105 -14.82 -7.64 16.64
N LYS A 106 -13.65 -7.06 16.92
CA LYS A 106 -13.23 -5.79 16.33
C LYS A 106 -12.80 -6.01 14.89
N VAL A 107 -13.09 -5.07 13.98
CA VAL A 107 -12.79 -5.22 12.55
C VAL A 107 -12.13 -3.98 11.98
N ILE A 108 -10.97 -4.16 11.34
CA ILE A 108 -10.34 -3.19 10.46
C ILE A 108 -10.60 -3.60 9.02
N ALA A 109 -11.21 -2.72 8.24
CA ALA A 109 -11.36 -2.90 6.81
C ALA A 109 -10.14 -2.33 6.06
N VAL A 110 -9.62 -3.08 5.10
CA VAL A 110 -8.57 -2.68 4.15
C VAL A 110 -9.09 -2.92 2.73
N PRO A 111 -9.97 -2.04 2.21
CA PRO A 111 -10.65 -2.30 0.95
C PRO A 111 -9.67 -2.45 -0.21
N TYR A 112 -9.80 -3.53 -0.98
CA TYR A 112 -8.98 -3.74 -2.19
C TYR A 112 -9.14 -2.59 -3.20
N LEU A 113 -10.35 -2.04 -3.30
CA LEU A 113 -10.65 -0.84 -4.08
C LEU A 113 -10.88 0.34 -3.14
N PRO A 114 -9.95 1.31 -3.04
CA PRO A 114 -10.08 2.48 -2.16
C PRO A 114 -11.36 3.31 -2.38
N LYS A 115 -11.99 3.22 -3.56
CA LYS A 115 -13.27 3.92 -3.82
C LYS A 115 -14.44 3.39 -3.00
N GLN A 116 -14.31 2.20 -2.42
CA GLN A 116 -15.37 1.52 -1.70
C GLN A 116 -15.28 1.72 -0.19
N CYS A 117 -14.37 2.53 0.34
CA CYS A 117 -14.24 2.74 1.79
C CYS A 117 -15.56 3.14 2.46
N HIS A 118 -16.42 3.91 1.77
CA HIS A 118 -17.76 4.30 2.25
C HIS A 118 -18.75 3.13 2.39
N LEU A 119 -18.46 1.95 1.84
CA LEU A 119 -19.29 0.75 1.97
C LEU A 119 -18.99 -0.03 3.25
N TYR A 120 -17.83 0.17 3.87
CA TYR A 120 -17.36 -0.56 5.05
C TYR A 120 -17.82 0.09 6.36
N THR A 121 -19.07 0.58 6.40
CA THR A 121 -19.61 1.37 7.52
C THR A 121 -19.71 0.62 8.84
N SER A 122 -19.72 -0.72 8.81
CA SER A 122 -19.80 -1.57 10.00
C SER A 122 -18.43 -1.90 10.61
N ALA A 123 -17.32 -1.60 9.91
CA ALA A 123 -15.98 -1.79 10.45
C ALA A 123 -15.68 -0.77 11.57
N ASP A 124 -14.84 -1.16 12.53
CA ASP A 124 -14.39 -0.26 13.61
C ASP A 124 -13.35 0.76 13.11
N GLU A 125 -12.58 0.43 12.06
CA GLU A 125 -11.72 1.37 11.32
C GLU A 125 -11.63 0.95 9.84
N VAL A 126 -11.50 1.93 8.94
CA VAL A 126 -11.23 1.69 7.52
C VAL A 126 -9.91 2.36 7.16
N ILE A 127 -8.94 1.59 6.68
CA ILE A 127 -7.63 2.08 6.21
C ILE A 127 -7.43 1.73 4.75
N ASN A 128 -6.64 2.54 4.02
CA ASN A 128 -6.39 2.31 2.59
C ASN A 128 -5.30 1.27 2.35
N SER A 129 -4.44 1.03 3.34
CA SER A 129 -3.31 0.11 3.26
C SER A 129 -2.90 -0.37 4.65
N LEU A 130 -2.28 -1.56 4.72
CA LEU A 130 -1.63 -2.02 5.95
C LEU A 130 -0.37 -1.21 6.29
N LEU A 131 0.13 -0.37 5.37
CA LEU A 131 1.14 0.65 5.69
C LEU A 131 0.60 1.72 6.65
N ASP A 132 -0.72 1.95 6.66
CA ASP A 132 -1.38 2.96 7.49
C ASP A 132 -1.75 2.44 8.89
N LEU A 133 -1.66 1.12 9.08
CA LEU A 133 -2.05 0.46 10.32
C LEU A 133 -1.19 0.95 11.48
N ARG A 134 -1.86 1.31 12.58
CA ARG A 134 -1.27 1.67 13.87
C ARG A 134 -1.67 0.62 14.91
N PRO A 135 -0.83 -0.40 15.17
CA PRO A 135 -1.18 -1.51 16.06
C PRO A 135 -1.57 -1.05 17.46
N GLU A 136 -0.96 0.03 17.95
CA GLU A 136 -1.19 0.59 19.28
C GLU A 136 -2.62 1.09 19.51
N LYS A 137 -3.36 1.45 18.44
CA LYS A 137 -4.80 1.79 18.56
C LYS A 137 -5.64 0.59 19.00
N TRP A 138 -5.11 -0.62 18.82
CA TRP A 138 -5.80 -1.89 19.04
C TRP A 138 -5.20 -2.69 20.19
N GLY A 139 -4.41 -2.04 21.06
CA GLY A 139 -3.79 -2.70 22.21
C GLY A 139 -2.53 -3.50 21.89
N LEU A 140 -1.99 -3.37 20.68
CA LEU A 140 -0.81 -4.10 20.24
C LEU A 140 0.46 -3.27 20.37
N SER A 141 1.61 -3.92 20.41
CA SER A 141 2.90 -3.22 20.39
C SER A 141 3.05 -2.39 19.12
N PRO A 142 3.46 -1.11 19.20
CA PRO A 142 3.64 -0.27 18.03
C PRO A 142 4.78 -0.80 17.16
N PHE A 143 4.69 -0.53 15.86
CA PHE A 143 5.81 -0.80 14.96
C PHE A 143 7.05 0.02 15.34
N GLN A 144 8.23 -0.59 15.23
CA GLN A 144 9.53 0.02 15.61
C GLN A 144 10.39 0.39 14.40
N ASP A 145 9.84 0.30 13.19
CA ASP A 145 10.55 0.47 11.92
C ASP A 145 10.36 1.85 11.29
N TRP A 146 9.64 2.76 11.95
CA TRP A 146 9.56 4.16 11.53
C TRP A 146 10.84 4.89 11.94
N ILE A 147 11.44 5.59 10.97
CA ILE A 147 12.69 6.32 11.14
C ILE A 147 12.43 7.77 10.74
N GLU A 148 12.60 8.70 11.68
CA GLU A 148 12.47 10.14 11.42
C GLU A 148 11.14 10.53 10.75
N GLY A 149 10.03 9.88 11.15
CA GLY A 149 8.70 10.13 10.57
C GLY A 149 8.48 9.50 9.20
N THR A 150 9.33 8.55 8.80
CA THR A 150 9.20 7.81 7.54
C THR A 150 9.18 6.31 7.75
N LEU A 151 8.49 5.59 6.87
CA LEU A 151 8.53 4.14 6.78
C LEU A 151 9.44 3.75 5.60
N PRO A 152 10.61 3.12 5.84
CA PRO A 152 11.44 2.59 4.76
C PRO A 152 10.67 1.59 3.91
N LEU A 153 10.85 1.66 2.59
CA LEU A 153 10.30 0.69 1.64
C LEU A 153 11.43 0.02 0.85
N GLU A 154 11.12 -1.14 0.26
CA GLU A 154 11.94 -1.62 -0.84
C GLU A 154 11.87 -0.59 -1.98
N PRO A 155 13.02 -0.11 -2.49
CA PRO A 155 13.01 0.92 -3.50
C PRO A 155 12.31 0.46 -4.77
N TRP A 156 11.54 1.34 -5.37
CA TRP A 156 10.90 1.11 -6.66
C TRP A 156 11.06 2.32 -7.56
N HIS A 157 10.93 2.06 -8.86
CA HIS A 157 11.35 2.99 -9.89
C HIS A 157 10.20 3.28 -10.84
N ILE A 158 10.11 4.53 -11.27
CA ILE A 158 9.20 4.94 -12.33
C ILE A 158 9.79 6.12 -13.09
N ARG A 159 9.46 6.22 -14.36
CA ARG A 159 9.84 7.37 -15.19
C ARG A 159 8.69 7.77 -16.09
N GLY A 160 8.72 9.00 -16.56
CA GLY A 160 7.71 9.48 -17.50
C GLY A 160 7.96 10.92 -17.90
N SER A 161 7.23 11.37 -18.90
CA SER A 161 7.26 12.77 -19.32
C SER A 161 6.51 13.63 -18.31
N VAL A 162 7.07 14.80 -17.98
CA VAL A 162 6.39 15.80 -17.15
C VAL A 162 5.28 16.47 -17.97
N VAL A 163 4.05 16.38 -17.49
CA VAL A 163 2.86 16.94 -18.15
C VAL A 163 2.28 18.09 -17.32
N LYS A 164 1.46 18.93 -17.95
CA LYS A 164 0.71 19.95 -17.22
C LYS A 164 -0.35 19.27 -16.34
N GLY A 165 -0.36 19.62 -15.07
CA GLY A 165 -1.43 19.20 -14.14
C GLY A 165 -2.73 19.97 -14.35
N PHE A 166 -3.69 19.76 -13.45
CA PHE A 166 -5.04 20.33 -13.53
C PHE A 166 -5.16 21.80 -13.11
N GLY A 167 -4.06 22.57 -13.11
CA GLY A 167 -4.10 24.00 -12.84
C GLY A 167 -4.56 24.39 -11.43
N ARG A 168 -4.44 23.50 -10.43
CA ARG A 168 -4.85 23.75 -9.02
C ARG A 168 -4.03 24.82 -8.27
N GLY A 169 -3.22 25.61 -8.99
CA GLY A 169 -2.44 26.69 -8.39
C GLY A 169 -1.27 26.26 -7.51
N SER A 170 -0.79 25.01 -7.61
CA SER A 170 0.29 24.49 -6.75
C SER A 170 1.56 25.39 -6.75
N LYS A 171 1.91 25.98 -7.90
CA LYS A 171 2.93 27.04 -8.00
C LYS A 171 2.60 28.31 -7.20
N MET A 172 1.36 28.79 -7.25
CA MET A 172 0.90 29.95 -6.48
C MET A 172 0.89 29.66 -4.97
N LEU A 173 0.84 28.38 -4.58
CA LEU A 173 0.95 27.91 -3.20
C LEU A 173 2.41 27.64 -2.76
N GLY A 174 3.40 27.91 -3.61
CA GLY A 174 4.82 27.67 -3.33
C GLY A 174 5.25 26.19 -3.39
N ILE A 175 4.43 25.32 -4.00
CA ILE A 175 4.62 23.87 -4.07
C ILE A 175 4.58 23.43 -5.54
N PRO A 176 5.60 23.71 -6.36
CA PRO A 176 5.60 23.35 -7.78
C PRO A 176 5.69 21.83 -7.98
N THR A 177 4.54 21.18 -8.21
CA THR A 177 4.46 19.75 -8.51
C THR A 177 4.59 19.47 -10.01
N ALA A 178 5.46 18.53 -10.37
CA ALA A 178 5.66 18.04 -11.74
C ALA A 178 4.80 16.81 -11.98
N ASN A 179 3.62 16.96 -12.59
CA ASN A 179 2.75 15.82 -12.86
C ASN A 179 3.43 14.87 -13.85
N LEU A 180 3.47 13.58 -13.54
CA LEU A 180 4.08 12.57 -14.42
C LEU A 180 3.00 11.90 -15.28
N SER A 181 3.27 11.70 -16.57
CA SER A 181 2.42 10.82 -17.39
C SER A 181 2.44 9.40 -16.83
N THR A 182 1.25 8.80 -16.72
CA THR A 182 1.05 7.45 -16.17
C THR A 182 0.84 6.39 -17.26
N GLU A 183 1.01 6.78 -18.54
CA GLU A 183 0.91 5.88 -19.68
C GLU A 183 1.90 4.70 -19.52
N GLY A 184 1.39 3.47 -19.56
CA GLY A 184 2.19 2.26 -19.38
C GLY A 184 2.54 1.89 -17.93
N HIS A 185 2.13 2.70 -16.93
CA HIS A 185 2.46 2.48 -15.51
C HIS A 185 1.26 2.09 -14.64
N THR A 186 0.07 1.91 -15.21
CA THR A 186 -1.17 1.63 -14.46
C THR A 186 -1.05 0.41 -13.53
N THR A 187 -0.44 -0.68 -13.99
CA THR A 187 -0.24 -1.88 -13.17
C THR A 187 0.68 -1.60 -11.99
N LEU A 188 1.84 -0.97 -12.23
CA LEU A 188 2.78 -0.60 -11.17
C LEU A 188 2.11 0.29 -10.11
N LEU A 189 1.37 1.31 -10.54
CA LEU A 189 0.71 2.23 -9.62
C LEU A 189 -0.43 1.60 -8.83
N SER A 190 -1.10 0.60 -9.42
CA SER A 190 -2.14 -0.14 -8.70
C SER A 190 -1.60 -0.87 -7.46
N GLU A 191 -0.32 -1.26 -7.48
CA GLU A 191 0.34 -1.99 -6.39
C GLU A 191 0.75 -1.09 -5.21
N HIS A 192 0.90 0.23 -5.43
CA HIS A 192 1.31 1.17 -4.39
C HIS A 192 0.11 1.95 -3.85
N PRO A 193 -0.16 1.97 -2.53
CA PRO A 193 -1.32 2.64 -1.98
C PRO A 193 -1.24 4.16 -2.19
N SER A 194 -2.41 4.83 -2.22
CA SER A 194 -2.44 6.29 -2.27
C SER A 194 -1.85 6.89 -1.00
N GLY A 195 -1.12 7.99 -1.13
CA GLY A 195 -0.46 8.65 -0.02
C GLY A 195 0.77 9.45 -0.45
N VAL A 196 1.56 9.84 0.54
CA VAL A 196 2.76 10.66 0.37
C VAL A 196 4.00 9.80 0.56
N TYR A 197 4.88 9.87 -0.43
CA TYR A 197 6.14 9.15 -0.54
C TYR A 197 7.29 10.13 -0.67
N PHE A 198 8.51 9.63 -0.58
CA PHE A 198 9.71 10.43 -0.79
C PHE A 198 10.83 9.60 -1.43
N GLY A 199 11.81 10.31 -1.96
CA GLY A 199 12.93 9.69 -2.65
C GLY A 199 13.76 10.66 -3.45
N TRP A 200 14.29 10.16 -4.56
CA TRP A 200 15.18 10.89 -5.45
C TRP A 200 14.55 11.03 -6.83
N ALA A 201 14.74 12.20 -7.43
CA ALA A 201 14.28 12.52 -8.77
C ALA A 201 15.48 12.91 -9.64
N GLY A 202 15.70 12.16 -10.70
CA GLY A 202 16.68 12.42 -11.74
C GLY A 202 16.01 13.15 -12.90
N LEU A 203 16.54 14.31 -13.24
CA LEU A 203 16.18 15.05 -14.44
C LEU A 203 17.39 15.00 -15.38
N PRO A 204 17.35 14.18 -16.44
CA PRO A 204 18.47 14.02 -17.35
C PRO A 204 18.96 15.38 -17.87
N ALA A 205 20.27 15.60 -17.80
CA ALA A 205 20.98 16.86 -18.06
C ALA A 205 20.90 17.98 -17.00
N ARG A 206 20.05 17.89 -15.97
CA ARG A 206 20.03 18.89 -14.87
C ARG A 206 20.60 18.36 -13.55
N GLY A 207 20.33 17.10 -13.21
CA GLY A 207 20.91 16.47 -12.03
C GLY A 207 19.93 15.60 -11.25
N VAL A 208 20.29 15.30 -10.00
CA VAL A 208 19.50 14.50 -9.06
C VAL A 208 19.09 15.37 -7.88
N TYR A 209 17.80 15.33 -7.55
CA TYR A 209 17.17 16.16 -6.54
C TYR A 209 16.42 15.29 -5.54
N LYS A 210 16.31 15.77 -4.29
CA LYS A 210 15.37 15.20 -3.32
C LYS A 210 13.94 15.46 -3.80
N MET A 211 13.02 14.56 -3.49
CA MET A 211 11.60 14.76 -3.79
C MET A 211 10.68 14.29 -2.67
N VAL A 212 9.52 14.96 -2.58
CA VAL A 212 8.30 14.43 -1.97
C VAL A 212 7.32 14.14 -3.10
N MET A 213 6.51 13.11 -3.00
CA MET A 213 5.63 12.69 -4.08
C MET A 213 4.28 12.25 -3.54
N SER A 214 3.21 12.76 -4.16
CA SER A 214 1.86 12.27 -3.91
C SER A 214 1.48 11.21 -4.95
N ILE A 215 0.88 10.11 -4.50
CA ILE A 215 0.13 9.18 -5.34
C ILE A 215 -1.33 9.27 -4.92
N GLY A 216 -2.20 9.58 -5.88
CA GLY A 216 -3.64 9.76 -5.61
C GLY A 216 -4.48 9.27 -6.78
N TRP A 217 -5.81 9.43 -6.70
CA TRP A 217 -6.73 9.05 -7.78
C TRP A 217 -7.13 10.24 -8.64
N ASN A 218 -7.29 10.02 -9.95
CA ASN A 218 -7.70 11.05 -10.90
C ASN A 218 -9.24 11.23 -10.97
N PRO A 219 -9.83 12.33 -10.46
CA PRO A 219 -11.28 12.53 -10.47
C PRO A 219 -11.88 12.61 -11.87
N TYR A 220 -11.13 13.12 -12.85
CA TYR A 220 -11.60 13.34 -14.22
C TYR A 220 -11.69 12.05 -15.04
N PHE A 221 -10.99 11.00 -14.64
CA PHE A 221 -11.01 9.70 -15.31
C PHE A 221 -11.85 8.68 -14.54
N ASN A 222 -12.94 9.15 -13.92
CA ASN A 222 -13.81 8.34 -13.07
C ASN A 222 -13.03 7.62 -11.95
N ASN A 223 -11.91 8.21 -11.50
CA ASN A 223 -10.91 7.62 -10.61
C ASN A 223 -10.36 6.27 -11.10
N LYS A 224 -10.34 5.95 -12.40
CA LYS A 224 -9.85 4.64 -12.89
C LYS A 224 -8.33 4.52 -12.82
N GLU A 225 -7.63 5.64 -12.85
CA GLU A 225 -6.17 5.69 -12.86
C GLU A 225 -5.66 6.56 -11.71
N LYS A 226 -4.52 6.16 -11.16
CA LYS A 226 -3.80 6.95 -10.17
C LYS A 226 -2.97 8.02 -10.86
N THR A 227 -2.80 9.17 -10.21
CA THR A 227 -1.85 10.22 -10.60
C THR A 227 -0.61 10.17 -9.73
N ILE A 228 0.48 10.73 -10.25
CA ILE A 228 1.73 10.91 -9.51
C ILE A 228 2.18 12.35 -9.64
N GLU A 229 2.43 12.98 -8.51
CA GLU A 229 2.76 14.39 -8.41
C GLU A 229 4.00 14.58 -7.53
N PRO A 230 5.22 14.35 -8.07
CA PRO A 230 6.46 14.70 -7.39
C PRO A 230 6.63 16.23 -7.29
N TRP A 231 7.03 16.67 -6.11
CA TRP A 231 7.63 17.97 -5.85
C TRP A 231 9.12 17.79 -5.66
N LEU A 232 9.91 18.27 -6.63
CA LEU A 232 11.36 18.32 -6.51
C LEU A 232 11.71 19.45 -5.54
N LEU A 233 12.50 19.14 -4.52
CA LEU A 233 12.86 20.06 -3.45
C LEU A 233 14.01 20.98 -3.89
N HIS A 234 13.77 21.69 -4.98
CA HIS A 234 14.70 22.59 -5.63
C HIS A 234 13.93 23.70 -6.35
N GLU A 235 14.50 24.90 -6.39
CA GLU A 235 13.95 26.02 -7.14
C GLU A 235 14.53 26.01 -8.54
N PHE A 236 13.66 26.03 -9.56
CA PHE A 236 14.06 26.06 -10.96
C PHE A 236 13.67 27.39 -11.58
N ASP A 237 14.58 27.99 -12.35
CA ASP A 237 14.31 29.22 -13.10
C ASP A 237 13.33 28.98 -14.27
N GLU A 238 13.26 27.73 -14.75
CA GLU A 238 12.47 27.36 -15.91
C GLU A 238 11.71 26.05 -15.72
N ASP A 239 10.51 26.01 -16.30
CA ASP A 239 9.71 24.80 -16.43
C ASP A 239 10.40 23.73 -17.29
N PHE A 240 10.12 22.47 -16.99
CA PHE A 240 10.67 21.31 -17.70
C PHE A 240 9.56 20.37 -18.19
N TYR A 241 8.42 20.92 -18.61
CA TYR A 241 7.36 20.15 -19.27
C TYR A 241 7.90 19.42 -20.52
N GLY A 242 7.40 18.21 -20.74
CA GLY A 242 7.82 17.32 -21.82
C GLY A 242 9.18 16.65 -21.60
N LYS A 243 9.94 17.03 -20.56
CA LYS A 243 11.18 16.32 -20.20
C LYS A 243 10.86 15.02 -19.46
N GLU A 244 11.72 14.02 -19.66
CA GLU A 244 11.64 12.75 -18.93
C GLU A 244 12.15 12.96 -17.50
N LEU A 245 11.38 12.48 -16.52
CA LEU A 245 11.73 12.52 -15.10
C LEU A 245 11.83 11.10 -14.58
N HIS A 246 12.89 10.79 -13.85
CA HIS A 246 13.20 9.45 -13.34
C HIS A 246 13.11 9.47 -11.83
N LEU A 247 12.30 8.60 -11.24
CA LEU A 247 12.02 8.59 -9.81
C LEU A 247 12.51 7.29 -9.18
N VAL A 248 13.22 7.41 -8.07
CA VAL A 248 13.53 6.32 -7.14
C VAL A 248 12.79 6.62 -5.85
N ILE A 249 11.78 5.83 -5.54
CA ILE A 249 10.99 5.96 -4.31
C ILE A 249 11.62 5.06 -3.27
N VAL A 250 11.92 5.59 -2.08
CA VAL A 250 12.66 4.85 -1.04
C VAL A 250 11.87 4.69 0.27
N GLY A 251 10.74 5.35 0.38
CA GLY A 251 9.93 5.25 1.58
C GLY A 251 8.59 5.97 1.49
N TYR A 252 7.80 5.76 2.53
CA TYR A 252 6.45 6.29 2.73
C TYR A 252 6.43 7.26 3.92
N ILE A 253 5.63 8.31 3.84
CA ILE A 253 5.46 9.29 4.92
C ILE A 253 4.10 9.10 5.60
N ARG A 254 3.01 9.05 4.82
CA ARG A 254 1.64 9.02 5.36
C ARG A 254 0.58 8.72 4.30
N PRO A 255 -0.65 8.34 4.72
CA PRO A 255 -1.80 8.27 3.83
C PRO A 255 -2.26 9.63 3.33
N GLU A 256 -3.14 9.60 2.34
CA GLU A 256 -3.97 10.75 1.96
C GLU A 256 -4.78 11.23 3.18
N MET A 257 -4.92 12.55 3.31
CA MET A 257 -5.60 13.17 4.44
C MET A 257 -6.58 14.22 3.92
N ASN A 258 -7.72 14.31 4.60
CA ASN A 258 -8.64 15.44 4.41
C ASN A 258 -8.19 16.60 5.31
N PHE A 259 -8.23 17.81 4.77
CA PHE A 259 -7.84 19.02 5.50
C PHE A 259 -9.04 19.95 5.63
N PRO A 260 -9.22 20.57 6.81
CA PRO A 260 -10.34 21.51 7.03
C PRO A 260 -10.12 22.84 6.30
N SER A 261 -8.89 23.16 5.90
CA SER A 261 -8.57 24.39 5.18
C SER A 261 -7.33 24.23 4.28
N LEU A 262 -7.15 25.17 3.35
CA LEU A 262 -5.99 25.22 2.46
C LEU A 262 -4.69 25.45 3.24
N GLU A 263 -4.72 26.29 4.27
CA GLU A 263 -3.56 26.58 5.12
C GLU A 263 -3.08 25.31 5.83
N LYS A 264 -4.00 24.48 6.34
CA LYS A 264 -3.64 23.20 6.98
C LYS A 264 -3.09 22.19 5.98
N LEU A 265 -3.58 22.18 4.74
CA LEU A 265 -2.98 21.41 3.66
C LEU A 265 -1.55 21.86 3.38
N ILE A 266 -1.32 23.16 3.21
CA ILE A 266 0.01 23.74 2.93
C ILE A 266 0.98 23.45 4.10
N GLU A 267 0.56 23.71 5.34
CA GLU A 267 1.34 23.43 6.54
C GLU A 267 1.79 21.97 6.58
N LYS A 268 0.88 21.04 6.24
CA LYS A 268 1.19 19.62 6.21
C LYS A 268 2.15 19.26 5.09
N ILE A 269 1.97 19.80 3.88
CA ILE A 269 2.89 19.57 2.75
C ILE A 269 4.31 20.05 3.07
N HIS A 270 4.46 21.24 3.67
CA HIS A 270 5.78 21.71 4.12
C HIS A 270 6.35 20.85 5.27
N GLY A 271 5.49 20.29 6.12
CA GLY A 271 5.90 19.27 7.09
C GLY A 271 6.46 18.02 6.43
N ASP A 272 5.78 17.50 5.41
CA ASP A 272 6.23 16.32 4.66
C ASP A 272 7.56 16.59 3.92
N ARG A 273 7.74 17.81 3.39
CA ARG A 273 9.04 18.29 2.86
C ARG A 273 10.15 18.21 3.90
N ARG A 274 9.95 18.78 5.09
CA ARG A 274 10.98 18.76 6.15
C ARG A 274 11.34 17.34 6.57
N ILE A 275 10.36 16.45 6.66
CA ILE A 275 10.57 15.03 6.95
C ILE A 275 11.45 14.40 5.87
N ALA A 276 11.11 14.56 4.59
CA ALA A 276 11.88 14.01 3.49
C ALA A 276 13.31 14.59 3.40
N GLU A 277 13.47 15.91 3.59
CA GLU A 277 14.79 16.55 3.54
C GLU A 277 15.73 15.98 4.59
N LYS A 278 15.23 15.78 5.83
CA LYS A 278 16.01 15.19 6.93
C LYS A 278 16.26 13.70 6.68
N ALA A 279 15.23 12.94 6.32
CA ALA A 279 15.35 11.49 6.11
C ALA A 279 16.34 11.16 4.99
N LEU A 280 16.32 11.88 3.86
CA LEU A 280 17.19 11.59 2.71
C LEU A 280 18.70 11.80 2.96
N GLU A 281 19.08 12.42 4.09
CA GLU A 281 20.48 12.51 4.53
C GLU A 281 20.94 11.28 5.34
N LEU A 282 20.02 10.43 5.79
CA LEU A 282 20.38 9.21 6.51
C LEU A 282 21.05 8.21 5.56
N PRO A 283 22.10 7.48 5.97
CA PRO A 283 22.81 6.53 5.11
C PRO A 283 21.91 5.47 4.45
N LEU A 284 20.83 5.08 5.12
CA LEU A 284 19.82 4.15 4.62
C LEU A 284 19.20 4.64 3.29
N TYR A 285 18.98 5.93 3.14
CA TYR A 285 18.31 6.55 1.99
C TYR A 285 19.27 7.29 1.06
N LEU A 286 20.34 7.88 1.61
CA LEU A 286 21.33 8.67 0.88
C LEU A 286 22.02 7.85 -0.22
N LYS A 287 22.25 6.56 0.03
CA LYS A 287 22.86 5.64 -0.95
C LYS A 287 22.10 5.56 -2.29
N TYR A 288 20.80 5.87 -2.29
CA TYR A 288 19.98 5.85 -3.52
C TYR A 288 20.09 7.11 -4.36
N LYS A 289 20.77 8.17 -3.88
CA LYS A 289 21.09 9.36 -4.67
C LYS A 289 21.90 9.01 -5.93
N ASP A 290 22.74 7.99 -5.82
CA ASP A 290 23.60 7.51 -6.90
C ASP A 290 23.02 6.31 -7.65
N ASP A 291 21.74 5.99 -7.46
CA ASP A 291 21.06 4.93 -8.22
C ASP A 291 21.18 5.23 -9.74
N PRO A 292 21.74 4.29 -10.53
CA PRO A 292 21.94 4.47 -11.97
C PRO A 292 20.66 4.81 -12.73
N TYR A 293 19.49 4.40 -12.22
CA TYR A 293 18.20 4.70 -12.81
C TYR A 293 17.95 6.20 -12.95
N LEU A 294 18.46 7.02 -12.01
CA LEU A 294 18.28 8.48 -11.99
C LEU A 294 19.07 9.21 -13.08
N LYS A 295 20.13 8.58 -13.60
CA LYS A 295 21.07 9.18 -14.56
C LYS A 295 20.96 8.58 -15.96
N ALA A 296 20.12 7.55 -16.14
CA ALA A 296 19.96 6.87 -17.41
C ALA A 296 19.42 7.84 -18.49
N ILE A 297 20.14 8.00 -19.59
CA ILE A 297 19.67 8.78 -20.74
C ILE A 297 18.88 7.84 -21.66
N GLY A 298 17.61 8.13 -21.90
CA GLY A 298 16.78 7.35 -22.82
C GLY A 298 17.33 7.39 -24.25
N ARG A 299 17.62 6.23 -24.85
CA ARG A 299 17.61 6.13 -26.32
C ARG A 299 16.15 6.22 -26.79
N PRO A 300 15.84 6.99 -27.85
CA PRO A 300 14.52 6.95 -28.48
C PRO A 300 14.28 5.56 -29.09
N GLY A 301 13.03 5.10 -29.04
CA GLY A 301 12.63 3.69 -29.03
C GLY A 301 13.13 2.79 -30.17
N THR A 302 13.48 1.55 -29.80
CA THR A 302 13.24 0.30 -30.55
C THR A 302 13.49 -0.86 -29.60
N GLY A 303 12.49 -1.20 -28.80
CA GLY A 303 12.49 -2.43 -28.01
C GLY A 303 11.14 -3.08 -28.19
N ARG A 304 11.00 -3.94 -29.21
CA ARG A 304 10.01 -5.02 -29.14
C ARG A 304 10.34 -5.78 -27.86
N GLN A 305 9.58 -5.55 -26.79
CA GLN A 305 9.50 -6.53 -25.72
C GLN A 305 8.76 -7.74 -26.30
N GLY A 306 9.52 -8.67 -26.86
CA GLY A 306 9.09 -10.05 -27.03
C GLY A 306 9.01 -10.73 -25.68
N GLY A 307 8.13 -10.24 -24.80
CA GLY A 307 7.57 -11.04 -23.71
C GLY A 307 6.34 -11.77 -24.25
N PRO A 308 6.00 -12.96 -23.75
CA PRO A 308 4.82 -13.68 -24.23
C PRO A 308 3.61 -12.76 -24.15
N LYS A 309 2.80 -12.70 -25.22
CA LYS A 309 1.52 -11.98 -25.24
C LYS A 309 0.65 -12.51 -24.09
N THR A 310 0.76 -11.90 -22.92
CA THR A 310 -0.17 -12.14 -21.83
C THR A 310 -1.47 -11.48 -22.26
N ARG A 311 -2.45 -12.32 -22.59
CA ARG A 311 -3.84 -11.92 -22.80
C ARG A 311 -4.28 -11.01 -21.65
N PRO A 312 -5.17 -10.03 -21.90
CA PRO A 312 -5.72 -9.21 -20.83
C PRO A 312 -6.25 -10.14 -19.72
N VAL A 313 -5.67 -10.00 -18.53
CA VAL A 313 -6.12 -10.70 -17.34
C VAL A 313 -7.55 -10.22 -17.11
N ARG A 314 -8.52 -11.10 -17.37
CA ARG A 314 -9.89 -10.90 -16.90
C ARG A 314 -9.79 -10.76 -15.38
N HIS A 315 -10.33 -9.68 -14.84
CA HIS A 315 -10.43 -9.45 -13.41
C HIS A 315 -10.91 -10.72 -12.71
N ILE A 316 -10.02 -11.38 -11.97
CA ILE A 316 -10.37 -12.47 -11.06
C ILE A 316 -10.72 -11.78 -9.75
N GLU A 317 -12.01 -11.68 -9.46
CA GLU A 317 -12.62 -11.01 -8.30
C GLU A 317 -12.31 -11.69 -6.94
N ASP A 318 -11.26 -12.52 -6.85
CA ASP A 318 -11.00 -13.39 -5.68
C ASP A 318 -9.55 -13.38 -5.16
N VAL A 319 -8.77 -12.36 -5.52
CA VAL A 319 -7.37 -12.22 -5.09
C VAL A 319 -7.27 -11.14 -4.00
N TYR A 320 -7.52 -11.56 -2.74
CA TYR A 320 -6.97 -11.05 -1.47
C TYR A 320 -7.78 -11.35 -0.20
N ARG A 321 -8.65 -12.38 -0.20
CA ARG A 321 -9.39 -12.79 1.02
C ARG A 321 -8.48 -13.47 2.07
N ALA A 322 -7.54 -12.73 2.65
CA ALA A 322 -6.70 -13.13 3.77
C ALA A 322 -7.14 -12.33 4.99
N THR A 323 -8.00 -12.94 5.81
CA THR A 323 -8.38 -12.35 7.08
C THR A 323 -7.31 -12.56 8.12
N TRP A 324 -7.01 -11.52 8.89
CA TRP A 324 -6.08 -11.58 10.02
C TRP A 324 -6.84 -11.50 11.33
N LYS A 325 -6.36 -12.20 12.37
CA LYS A 325 -6.77 -12.01 13.77
C LYS A 325 -5.60 -11.43 14.57
N VAL A 326 -5.84 -10.39 15.38
CA VAL A 326 -4.84 -9.83 16.31
C VAL A 326 -5.43 -9.63 17.71
N LEU A 327 -4.59 -9.70 18.75
CA LEU A 327 -4.97 -9.98 20.14
C LEU A 327 -5.33 -8.78 21.02
N ASP A 328 -5.90 -9.15 22.18
CA ASP A 328 -6.18 -8.40 23.40
C ASP A 328 -4.95 -7.71 24.02
N PRO A 329 -5.13 -6.53 24.65
CA PRO A 329 -4.18 -5.96 25.59
C PRO A 329 -4.39 -6.55 27.00
N LEU A 330 -3.29 -6.79 27.70
CA LEU A 330 -3.17 -7.15 29.12
C LEU A 330 -3.06 -8.65 29.43
N SER A 331 -1.80 -9.09 29.53
CA SER A 331 -1.32 -9.95 30.63
C SER A 331 0.13 -9.62 30.94
#